data_AF-A0A328SL90-F1
#
_entry.id   AF-A0A328SL90-F1
#
_cell.length_a   1.000
_cell.length_b   1.000
_cell.length_c   1.000
_cell.angle_alpha   90.00
_cell.angle_beta   90.00
_cell.angle_gamma   90.00
#
_symmetry.space_group_name_H-M   'P 1'
#
loop_
_entity.id
_entity.type
_entity.pdbx_description
1 polymer ?
#
loop_
_entity_poly.entity_id
_entity_poly.type
_entity_poly.pdbx_seq_one_letter_code
_entity_poly.pdbx_strand_id
1 'polypeptide(L)'
;MTVTQRVMKLSKYMITLPESKISIFLIFTFSFLTGGIMGCLDPGLKLEEVVYSFLSGGASIFFLLGMTTMASGGLVHSCVNALKKRHMKQKQALFLSFVSMFITCLIILVGDIIGFIFHIDIFVNSLLIGILFGFAIETLIIWSTSNIKFIQGLIIGLIHPILTLSMFVLISYITLATTSLNSVISLYLKAIIGAIVLAIAIFSFVSILESPMRNNLGVNGLELLSLFIGHITEGSNSMEEVFSNMGESIDTIVSLISFKDKNGNIKLNYISPCVHPGPVGSLGGGNLPSILTQQLDDPSIVVHGAATHDFNPVAAKEINKITDAVNLALQNLEYSDKASKFQRVQYEDAKIGAQFFNDGVVLLSTFAPVPGDDIDYGVGLSMQYQTKQVTGIENVVVVDCHNCLAGNVDRLMPGHYRVVQIEEAIKKLERQDMYPIKVGYAYDLLDEIDVKDGIGECGVKIMITEVDDQKMLYIIFDGNNMKQGVREEIIDAVVEKYPEIDMVEVMTTDTHLVNTISGGGLTVGTKHKQLLIERILDLVPEALDDLEEVSVASATQRLKIKTFGPNKSIELVNTISSIISVSKILAPLVFIIAAVITVYWIF
;
A
#
# COMPACT_ATOMS: atom_id res chain seq x y z
N MET A 1 3.87 13.58 7.67
CA MET A 1 4.22 12.33 6.95
C MET A 1 3.08 11.35 7.17
N THR A 2 2.25 11.16 6.16
CA THR A 2 1.15 10.19 6.18
C THR A 2 1.68 8.77 6.37
N VAL A 3 0.84 7.83 6.84
CA VAL A 3 1.23 6.42 6.98
C VAL A 3 1.69 5.84 5.65
N THR A 4 1.03 6.23 4.57
CA THR A 4 1.40 5.89 3.20
C THR A 4 2.86 6.28 2.94
N GLN A 5 3.29 7.50 3.27
CA GLN A 5 4.69 7.91 3.09
C GLN A 5 5.69 7.16 3.99
N ARG A 6 5.30 6.78 5.23
CA ARG A 6 6.18 5.98 6.11
C ARG A 6 6.30 4.54 5.65
N VAL A 7 5.20 3.93 5.24
CA VAL A 7 5.15 2.56 4.69
C VAL A 7 5.82 2.50 3.31
N MET A 8 5.67 3.52 2.46
CA MET A 8 6.38 3.63 1.18
C MET A 8 7.88 3.91 1.34
N LYS A 9 8.30 4.64 2.39
CA LYS A 9 9.73 4.67 2.73
C LYS A 9 10.27 3.33 3.19
N LEU A 10 9.42 2.44 3.69
CA LEU A 10 9.79 1.07 4.05
C LEU A 10 9.79 0.15 2.83
N SER A 11 8.94 0.41 1.83
CA SER A 11 8.88 -0.41 0.62
C SER A 11 10.08 -0.29 -0.30
N LYS A 12 10.86 0.79 -0.23
CA LYS A 12 12.18 0.85 -0.88
C LYS A 12 13.13 -0.27 -0.42
N TYR A 13 12.85 -0.88 0.73
CA TYR A 13 13.58 -2.03 1.25
C TYR A 13 12.93 -3.38 0.88
N MET A 14 11.79 -3.38 0.17
CA MET A 14 11.22 -4.59 -0.40
C MET A 14 12.03 -4.99 -1.63
N ILE A 15 12.92 -5.96 -1.44
CA ILE A 15 13.80 -6.47 -2.49
C ILE A 15 13.14 -7.68 -3.14
N THR A 16 13.16 -7.75 -4.48
CA THR A 16 12.79 -8.96 -5.19
C THR A 16 13.81 -10.05 -4.89
N LEU A 17 13.37 -11.13 -4.23
CA LEU A 17 14.27 -12.22 -3.86
C LEU A 17 14.84 -12.92 -5.10
N PRO A 18 16.13 -13.33 -5.07
CA PRO A 18 16.78 -13.97 -6.19
C PRO A 18 16.09 -15.30 -6.56
N GLU A 19 16.24 -15.69 -7.83
CA GLU A 19 15.78 -17.02 -8.26
C GLU A 19 16.55 -18.14 -7.56
N SER A 20 15.93 -19.32 -7.45
CA SER A 20 16.51 -20.49 -6.79
C SER A 20 17.92 -20.84 -7.29
N LYS A 21 18.16 -20.69 -8.62
CA LYS A 21 19.47 -20.97 -9.24
C LYS A 21 20.55 -20.00 -8.74
N ILE A 22 20.20 -18.73 -8.56
CA ILE A 22 21.11 -17.71 -8.03
C ILE A 22 21.43 -18.03 -6.58
N SER A 23 20.44 -18.37 -5.75
CA SER A 23 20.69 -18.77 -4.35
C SER A 23 21.59 -20.00 -4.26
N ILE A 24 21.40 -21.03 -5.10
CA ILE A 24 22.28 -22.22 -5.16
C ILE A 24 23.71 -21.83 -5.54
N PHE A 25 23.88 -20.97 -6.54
CA PHE A 25 25.19 -20.47 -6.95
C PHE A 25 25.89 -19.69 -5.82
N LEU A 26 25.15 -18.84 -5.10
CA LEU A 26 25.67 -18.10 -3.95
C LEU A 26 26.04 -19.03 -2.80
N ILE A 27 25.23 -20.04 -2.49
CA ILE A 27 25.53 -21.06 -1.48
C ILE A 27 26.85 -21.77 -1.81
N PHE A 28 27.01 -22.25 -3.04
CA PHE A 28 28.25 -22.89 -3.50
C PHE A 28 29.44 -21.93 -3.35
N THR A 29 29.32 -20.72 -3.91
CA THR A 29 30.41 -19.76 -3.99
C THR A 29 30.88 -19.33 -2.60
N PHE A 30 29.97 -18.92 -1.71
CA PHE A 30 30.34 -18.41 -0.39
C PHE A 30 30.87 -19.51 0.52
N SER A 31 30.30 -20.72 0.52
CA SER A 31 30.83 -21.82 1.33
C SER A 31 32.21 -22.28 0.83
N PHE A 32 32.41 -22.38 -0.49
CA PHE A 32 33.69 -22.76 -1.07
C PHE A 32 34.78 -21.70 -0.83
N LEU A 33 34.48 -20.42 -1.08
CA LEU A 33 35.43 -19.33 -0.81
C LEU A 33 35.79 -19.25 0.68
N THR A 34 34.80 -19.41 1.56
CA THR A 34 35.04 -19.43 3.01
C THR A 34 36.04 -20.52 3.38
N GLY A 35 35.79 -21.76 2.95
CA GLY A 35 36.71 -22.86 3.22
C GLY A 35 38.08 -22.70 2.56
N GLY A 36 38.14 -22.12 1.36
CA GLY A 36 39.40 -21.90 0.68
C GLY A 36 40.27 -20.86 1.38
N ILE A 37 39.67 -19.77 1.86
CA ILE A 37 40.35 -18.76 2.69
C ILE A 37 40.86 -19.41 3.98
N MET A 38 40.00 -20.16 4.68
CA MET A 38 40.39 -20.84 5.92
C MET A 38 41.54 -21.84 5.72
N GLY A 39 41.49 -22.64 4.64
CA GLY A 39 42.58 -23.56 4.32
C GLY A 39 43.92 -22.85 4.07
N CYS A 40 43.88 -21.57 3.69
CA CYS A 40 45.09 -20.75 3.51
C CYS A 40 45.58 -20.06 4.79
N LEU A 41 44.78 -20.05 5.87
CA LEU A 41 45.09 -19.42 7.15
C LEU A 41 45.80 -20.38 8.11
N ASP A 42 46.82 -21.09 7.63
CA ASP A 42 47.69 -21.95 8.44
C ASP A 42 49.08 -21.29 8.59
N PRO A 43 49.55 -20.97 9.81
CA PRO A 43 50.87 -20.36 10.05
C PRO A 43 52.06 -21.14 9.46
N GLY A 44 51.90 -22.44 9.19
CA GLY A 44 52.94 -23.31 8.63
C GLY A 44 52.88 -23.50 7.12
N LEU A 45 51.95 -22.84 6.41
CA LEU A 45 51.65 -23.14 5.02
C LEU A 45 52.79 -22.75 4.06
N LYS A 46 53.26 -23.70 3.26
CA LYS A 46 54.24 -23.45 2.19
C LYS A 46 53.54 -22.91 0.95
N LEU A 47 54.22 -22.04 0.19
CA LEU A 47 53.68 -21.42 -1.03
C LEU A 47 53.20 -22.46 -2.07
N GLU A 48 53.87 -23.61 -2.14
CA GLU A 48 53.54 -24.71 -3.05
C GLU A 48 52.24 -25.45 -2.68
N GLU A 49 51.82 -25.37 -1.43
CA GLU A 49 50.64 -26.06 -0.89
C GLU A 49 49.38 -25.18 -0.92
N VAL A 50 49.52 -23.86 -1.15
CA VAL A 50 48.42 -22.88 -1.10
C VAL A 50 47.24 -23.27 -2.00
N VAL A 51 47.50 -23.70 -3.24
CA VAL A 51 46.43 -24.09 -4.17
C VAL A 51 45.69 -25.32 -3.67
N TYR A 52 46.42 -26.31 -3.15
CA TYR A 52 45.80 -27.52 -2.60
C TYR A 52 44.99 -27.21 -1.34
N SER A 53 45.53 -26.41 -0.43
CA SER A 53 44.84 -26.01 0.81
C SER A 53 43.60 -25.17 0.54
N PHE A 54 43.64 -24.28 -0.45
CA PHE A 54 42.46 -23.54 -0.90
C PHE A 54 41.37 -24.47 -1.46
N LEU A 55 41.74 -25.40 -2.35
CA LEU A 55 40.77 -26.31 -2.96
C LEU A 55 40.19 -27.33 -1.97
N SER A 56 41.03 -27.89 -1.10
CA SER A 56 40.63 -28.87 -0.08
C SER A 56 39.80 -28.24 1.03
N GLY A 57 40.20 -27.07 1.53
CA GLY A 57 39.43 -26.29 2.50
C GLY A 57 38.08 -25.88 1.91
N GLY A 58 38.08 -25.36 0.68
CA GLY A 58 36.86 -24.99 -0.05
C GLY A 58 35.90 -26.16 -0.23
N ALA A 59 36.41 -27.33 -0.63
CA ALA A 59 35.60 -28.54 -0.71
C ALA A 59 35.01 -28.95 0.64
N SER A 60 35.83 -28.92 1.71
CA SER A 60 35.43 -29.34 3.05
C SER A 60 34.28 -28.49 3.60
N ILE A 61 34.39 -27.16 3.51
CA ILE A 61 33.33 -26.25 3.97
C ILE A 61 32.12 -26.26 3.01
N PHE A 62 32.31 -26.48 1.71
CA PHE A 62 31.17 -26.69 0.81
C PHE A 62 30.36 -27.94 1.18
N PHE A 63 31.00 -29.07 1.51
CA PHE A 63 30.28 -30.26 1.96
C PHE A 63 29.62 -30.06 3.33
N LEU A 64 30.30 -29.35 4.24
CA LEU A 64 29.77 -29.08 5.58
C LEU A 64 28.58 -28.11 5.56
N LEU A 65 28.73 -26.94 4.91
CA LEU A 65 27.77 -25.85 4.91
C LEU A 65 26.96 -25.81 3.60
N GLY A 66 27.61 -25.79 2.45
CA GLY A 66 26.93 -25.63 1.16
C GLY A 66 25.88 -26.72 0.88
N MET A 67 26.26 -27.99 1.03
CA MET A 67 25.36 -29.12 0.77
C MET A 67 24.20 -29.19 1.79
N THR A 68 24.49 -28.97 3.08
CA THR A 68 23.48 -29.01 4.14
C THR A 68 22.50 -27.84 4.02
N THR A 69 22.96 -26.65 3.61
CA THR A 69 22.11 -25.49 3.32
C THR A 69 21.18 -25.73 2.12
N MET A 70 21.67 -26.35 1.03
CA MET A 70 20.81 -26.69 -0.12
C MET A 70 19.73 -27.71 0.28
N ALA A 71 20.10 -28.73 1.05
CA ALA A 71 19.16 -29.71 1.58
C ALA A 71 18.14 -29.05 2.54
N SER A 72 18.59 -28.18 3.43
CA SER A 72 17.74 -27.42 4.34
C SER A 72 16.67 -26.63 3.59
N GLY A 73 17.06 -25.86 2.57
CA GLY A 73 16.11 -25.04 1.80
C GLY A 73 14.99 -25.87 1.15
N GLY A 74 15.29 -27.09 0.67
CA GLY A 74 14.28 -28.01 0.15
C GLY A 74 13.36 -28.62 1.21
N LEU A 75 13.92 -28.98 2.37
CA LEU A 75 13.15 -29.54 3.48
C LEU A 75 12.26 -28.48 4.15
N VAL A 76 12.79 -27.29 4.42
CA VAL A 76 12.04 -26.15 4.97
C VAL A 76 10.84 -25.82 4.07
N HIS A 77 11.05 -25.72 2.75
CA HIS A 77 9.96 -25.53 1.79
C HIS A 77 8.87 -26.61 1.91
N SER A 78 9.28 -27.88 1.93
CA SER A 78 8.37 -29.01 1.99
C SER A 78 7.57 -29.04 3.30
N CYS A 79 8.25 -28.81 4.43
CA CYS A 79 7.64 -28.80 5.76
C CYS A 79 6.66 -27.64 5.94
N VAL A 80 7.00 -26.43 5.50
CA VAL A 80 6.09 -25.28 5.57
C VAL A 80 4.83 -25.54 4.73
N ASN A 81 5.01 -26.03 3.50
CA ASN A 81 3.88 -26.28 2.59
C ASN A 81 2.99 -27.46 3.02
N ALA A 82 3.54 -28.44 3.74
CA ALA A 82 2.76 -29.54 4.31
C ALA A 82 1.73 -29.08 5.36
N LEU A 83 1.94 -27.93 6.00
CA LEU A 83 1.02 -27.39 7.00
C LEU A 83 -0.25 -26.78 6.39
N LYS A 84 -0.36 -26.69 5.05
CA LYS A 84 -1.53 -26.20 4.28
C LYS A 84 -2.09 -24.85 4.74
N LYS A 85 -1.23 -23.98 5.31
CA LYS A 85 -1.59 -22.62 5.70
C LYS A 85 -1.20 -21.63 4.62
N ARG A 86 0.06 -21.20 4.62
CA ARG A 86 0.64 -20.33 3.59
C ARG A 86 1.65 -21.12 2.77
N HIS A 87 1.61 -20.94 1.45
CA HIS A 87 2.60 -21.50 0.55
C HIS A 87 3.88 -20.65 0.54
N MET A 88 5.00 -21.27 0.90
CA MET A 88 6.35 -20.73 0.72
C MET A 88 6.89 -21.22 -0.62
N LYS A 89 7.44 -20.32 -1.45
CA LYS A 89 8.07 -20.68 -2.73
C LYS A 89 9.48 -21.23 -2.47
N GLN A 90 9.94 -22.16 -3.31
CA GLN A 90 11.28 -22.77 -3.19
C GLN A 90 12.40 -21.71 -3.17
N LYS A 91 12.26 -20.65 -3.97
CA LYS A 91 13.23 -19.53 -4.01
C LYS A 91 13.36 -18.80 -2.67
N GLN A 92 12.25 -18.67 -1.93
CA GLN A 92 12.23 -18.02 -0.61
C GLN A 92 12.96 -18.89 0.41
N ALA A 93 12.69 -20.20 0.41
CA ALA A 93 13.31 -21.14 1.36
C ALA A 93 14.82 -21.25 1.12
N LEU A 94 15.25 -21.40 -0.14
CA LEU A 94 16.68 -21.44 -0.49
C LEU A 94 17.41 -20.16 -0.14
N PHE A 95 16.80 -19.00 -0.38
CA PHE A 95 17.42 -17.72 -0.01
C PHE A 95 17.52 -17.57 1.51
N LEU A 96 16.50 -18.00 2.26
CA LEU A 96 16.53 -17.95 3.72
C LEU A 96 17.65 -18.83 4.29
N SER A 97 17.76 -20.07 3.82
CA SER A 97 18.84 -20.96 4.25
C SER A 97 20.21 -20.42 3.82
N PHE A 98 20.33 -19.78 2.64
CA PHE A 98 21.55 -19.07 2.24
C PHE A 98 21.94 -17.96 3.23
N VAL A 99 21.00 -17.13 3.68
CA VAL A 99 21.27 -16.06 4.66
C VAL A 99 21.79 -16.67 5.97
N SER A 100 21.16 -17.74 6.45
CA SER A 100 21.58 -18.50 7.64
C SER A 100 23.01 -19.05 7.50
N MET A 101 23.33 -19.64 6.35
CA MET A 101 24.68 -20.12 6.01
C MET A 101 25.70 -18.97 5.92
N PHE A 102 25.33 -17.86 5.29
CA PHE A 102 26.21 -16.71 5.10
C PHE A 102 26.65 -16.11 6.43
N ILE A 103 25.73 -16.00 7.39
CA ILE A 103 26.04 -15.59 8.77
C ILE A 103 27.03 -16.58 9.42
N THR A 104 26.81 -17.88 9.21
CA THR A 104 27.72 -18.92 9.70
C THR A 104 29.11 -18.78 9.10
N CYS A 105 29.22 -18.56 7.78
CA CYS A 105 30.49 -18.30 7.10
C CYS A 105 31.21 -17.08 7.68
N LEU A 106 30.51 -15.96 7.89
CA LEU A 106 31.10 -14.75 8.46
C LEU A 106 31.67 -15.00 9.86
N ILE A 107 30.92 -15.67 10.73
CA ILE A 107 31.36 -15.95 12.10
C ILE A 107 32.54 -16.90 12.12
N ILE A 108 32.53 -17.93 11.29
CA ILE A 108 33.65 -18.86 11.18
C ILE A 108 34.90 -18.15 10.66
N LEU A 109 34.81 -17.31 9.63
CA LEU A 109 35.95 -16.54 9.12
C LEU A 109 36.55 -15.62 10.18
N VAL A 110 35.70 -14.93 10.95
CA VAL A 110 36.17 -14.09 12.07
C VAL A 110 36.84 -14.94 13.15
N GLY A 111 36.24 -16.09 13.49
CA GLY A 111 36.81 -17.03 14.45
C GLY A 111 38.17 -17.58 14.01
N ASP A 112 38.31 -17.92 12.73
CA ASP A 112 39.53 -18.45 12.15
C ASP A 112 40.66 -17.39 12.14
N ILE A 113 40.35 -16.14 11.78
CA ILE A 113 41.30 -15.02 11.86
C ILE A 113 41.76 -14.79 13.30
N ILE A 114 40.84 -14.82 14.27
CA ILE A 114 41.19 -14.69 15.71
C ILE A 114 42.07 -15.87 16.14
N GLY A 115 41.70 -17.09 15.74
CA GLY A 115 42.47 -18.30 16.03
C GLY A 115 43.89 -18.24 15.48
N PHE A 116 44.05 -17.73 14.25
CA PHE A 116 45.34 -17.49 13.61
C PHE A 116 46.18 -16.46 14.38
N ILE A 117 45.60 -15.34 14.79
CA ILE A 117 46.32 -14.26 15.52
C ILE A 117 46.76 -14.70 16.92
N PHE A 118 45.90 -15.42 17.65
CA PHE A 118 46.11 -15.77 19.05
C PHE A 118 46.60 -17.21 19.26
N HIS A 119 46.77 -17.99 18.19
CA HIS A 119 47.15 -19.40 18.22
C HIS A 119 46.22 -20.28 19.08
N ILE A 120 44.91 -20.06 18.95
CA ILE A 120 43.86 -20.84 19.64
C ILE A 120 42.90 -21.47 18.61
N ASP A 121 42.49 -22.71 18.83
CA ASP A 121 41.43 -23.33 18.01
C ASP A 121 40.06 -22.99 18.59
N ILE A 122 39.32 -22.14 17.87
CA ILE A 122 37.95 -21.75 18.20
C ILE A 122 36.99 -22.07 17.05
N PHE A 123 37.37 -22.95 16.11
CA PHE A 123 36.57 -23.29 14.95
C PHE A 123 35.19 -23.84 15.35
N VAL A 124 35.16 -24.84 16.24
CA VAL A 124 33.92 -25.49 16.67
C VAL A 124 32.99 -24.52 17.39
N ASN A 125 33.55 -23.65 18.25
CA ASN A 125 32.78 -22.62 18.95
C ASN A 125 32.19 -21.60 17.96
N SER A 126 32.98 -21.19 16.97
CA SER A 126 32.54 -20.24 15.94
C SER A 126 31.47 -20.85 15.02
N LEU A 127 31.63 -22.12 14.64
CA LEU A 127 30.62 -22.89 13.90
C LEU A 127 29.31 -22.98 14.68
N LEU A 128 29.36 -23.31 15.98
CA LEU A 128 28.17 -23.36 16.84
C LEU A 128 27.45 -22.01 16.92
N ILE A 129 28.18 -20.91 17.16
CA ILE A 129 27.60 -19.57 17.24
C ILE A 129 26.98 -19.17 15.90
N GLY A 130 27.67 -19.45 14.79
CA GLY A 130 27.17 -19.24 13.44
C GLY A 130 25.84 -19.94 13.18
N ILE A 131 25.80 -21.25 13.43
CA ILE A 131 24.60 -22.08 13.29
C ILE A 131 23.46 -21.56 14.17
N LEU A 132 23.74 -21.18 15.41
CA LEU A 132 22.73 -20.70 16.36
C LEU A 132 22.13 -19.35 15.97
N PHE A 133 22.94 -18.40 15.51
CA PHE A 133 22.41 -17.12 15.02
C PHE A 133 21.71 -17.26 13.66
N GLY A 134 22.21 -18.16 12.79
CA GLY A 134 21.50 -18.56 11.58
C GLY A 134 20.11 -19.14 11.89
N PHE A 135 20.03 -20.07 12.83
CA PHE A 135 18.80 -20.63 13.37
C PHE A 135 17.84 -19.56 13.89
N ALA A 136 18.35 -18.61 14.68
CA ALA A 136 17.51 -17.56 15.25
C ALA A 136 16.83 -16.70 14.17
N ILE A 137 17.59 -16.31 13.15
CA ILE A 137 17.07 -15.53 12.02
C ILE A 137 16.11 -16.36 11.16
N GLU A 138 16.46 -17.61 10.90
CA GLU A 138 15.62 -18.54 10.13
C GLU A 138 14.28 -18.80 10.81
N THR A 139 14.27 -19.09 12.12
CA THR A 139 13.04 -19.25 12.92
C THR A 139 12.20 -17.97 12.95
N LEU A 140 12.82 -16.81 13.18
CA LEU A 140 12.12 -15.53 13.20
C LEU A 140 11.43 -15.23 11.86
N ILE A 141 12.11 -15.46 10.74
CA ILE A 141 11.56 -15.23 9.40
C ILE A 141 10.45 -16.24 9.10
N ILE A 142 10.69 -17.54 9.33
CA ILE A 142 9.67 -18.57 9.08
C ILE A 142 8.39 -18.27 9.87
N TRP A 143 8.51 -17.94 11.16
CA TRP A 143 7.36 -17.64 12.01
C TRP A 143 6.62 -16.38 11.54
N SER A 144 7.36 -15.31 11.22
CA SER A 144 6.77 -14.04 10.78
C SER A 144 6.11 -14.10 9.42
N THR A 145 6.62 -14.90 8.47
CA THR A 145 6.11 -14.89 7.10
C THR A 145 5.08 -15.99 6.82
N SER A 146 5.09 -17.11 7.55
CA SER A 146 4.38 -18.34 7.13
C SER A 146 3.02 -18.57 7.79
N ASN A 147 2.57 -17.68 8.69
CA ASN A 147 1.32 -17.81 9.45
C ASN A 147 1.19 -19.16 10.21
N ILE A 148 2.30 -19.65 10.77
CA ILE A 148 2.36 -20.89 11.55
C ILE A 148 2.54 -20.61 13.04
N LYS A 149 2.27 -21.61 13.89
CA LYS A 149 2.52 -21.47 15.34
C LYS A 149 4.01 -21.36 15.61
N PHE A 150 4.42 -20.62 16.65
CA PHE A 150 5.83 -20.47 17.03
C PHE A 150 6.57 -21.81 17.13
N ILE A 151 5.98 -22.82 17.80
CA ILE A 151 6.57 -24.16 17.94
C ILE A 151 6.80 -24.83 16.58
N GLN A 152 5.90 -24.63 15.61
CA GLN A 152 6.06 -25.17 14.26
C GLN A 152 7.24 -24.49 13.54
N GLY A 153 7.34 -23.16 13.63
CA GLY A 153 8.48 -22.41 13.08
C GLY A 153 9.81 -22.77 13.74
N LEU A 154 9.81 -23.02 15.04
CA LEU A 154 10.96 -23.49 15.80
C LEU A 154 11.44 -24.87 15.30
N ILE A 155 10.53 -25.84 15.19
CA ILE A 155 10.83 -27.20 14.71
C ILE A 155 11.39 -27.17 13.28
N ILE A 156 10.79 -26.36 12.39
CA ILE A 156 11.26 -26.23 11.01
C ILE A 156 12.63 -25.53 10.98
N GLY A 157 12.84 -24.49 11.77
CA GLY A 157 14.14 -23.80 11.86
C GLY A 157 15.29 -24.70 12.35
N LEU A 158 15.00 -25.73 13.14
CA LEU A 158 16.00 -26.69 13.62
C LEU A 158 16.57 -27.61 12.52
N ILE A 159 15.93 -27.68 11.34
CA ILE A 159 16.40 -28.52 10.22
C ILE A 159 17.84 -28.16 9.85
N HIS A 160 18.14 -26.88 9.67
CA HIS A 160 19.46 -26.44 9.21
C HIS A 160 20.57 -26.72 10.24
N PRO A 161 20.43 -26.39 11.54
CA PRO A 161 21.38 -26.80 12.58
C PRO A 161 21.59 -28.31 12.66
N ILE A 162 20.51 -29.10 12.62
CA ILE A 162 20.61 -30.56 12.76
C ILE A 162 21.41 -31.14 11.59
N LEU A 163 21.12 -30.73 10.35
CA LEU A 163 21.85 -31.18 9.17
C LEU A 163 23.34 -30.82 9.26
N THR A 164 23.63 -29.57 9.60
CA THR A 164 25.01 -29.06 9.65
C THR A 164 25.82 -29.73 10.75
N LEU A 165 25.28 -29.85 11.97
CA LEU A 165 25.96 -30.53 13.08
C LEU A 165 26.13 -32.02 12.82
N SER A 166 25.14 -32.67 12.23
CA SER A 166 25.26 -34.10 11.85
C SER A 166 26.33 -34.31 10.79
N MET A 167 26.42 -33.40 9.81
CA MET A 167 27.48 -33.43 8.80
C MET A 167 28.85 -33.16 9.40
N PHE A 168 28.96 -32.22 10.35
CA PHE A 168 30.20 -31.96 11.09
C PHE A 168 30.68 -33.20 11.85
N VAL A 169 29.78 -33.86 12.58
CA VAL A 169 30.09 -35.10 13.32
C VAL A 169 30.52 -36.20 12.35
N LEU A 170 29.84 -36.35 11.21
CA LEU A 170 30.18 -37.33 10.18
C LEU A 170 31.58 -37.09 9.59
N ILE A 171 31.87 -35.86 9.16
CA ILE A 171 33.18 -35.47 8.62
C ILE A 171 34.28 -35.70 9.67
N SER A 172 34.03 -35.29 10.92
CA SER A 172 35.00 -35.45 12.01
C SER A 172 35.28 -36.92 12.30
N TYR A 173 34.24 -37.76 12.32
CA TYR A 173 34.38 -39.20 12.53
C TYR A 173 35.19 -39.87 11.39
N ILE A 174 34.89 -39.55 10.13
CA ILE A 174 35.58 -40.12 8.97
C ILE A 174 37.04 -39.65 8.88
N THR A 175 37.30 -38.37 9.17
CA THR A 175 38.60 -37.74 8.90
C THR A 175 39.59 -37.91 10.06
N LEU A 176 39.12 -37.78 11.30
CA LEU A 176 39.99 -37.71 12.48
C LEU A 176 39.96 -38.99 13.32
N ALA A 177 38.98 -39.88 13.12
CA ALA A 177 38.81 -41.16 13.83
C ALA A 177 38.90 -41.09 15.38
N THR A 178 38.76 -39.90 15.96
CA THR A 178 39.01 -39.60 17.39
C THR A 178 37.80 -39.00 18.10
N THR A 179 36.63 -38.93 17.44
CA THR A 179 35.42 -38.33 18.02
C THR A 179 34.89 -39.18 19.17
N SER A 180 35.13 -38.74 20.41
CA SER A 180 34.57 -39.40 21.60
C SER A 180 33.08 -39.09 21.77
N LEU A 181 32.31 -40.06 22.29
CA LEU A 181 30.87 -39.88 22.56
C LEU A 181 30.59 -38.66 23.45
N ASN A 182 31.47 -38.40 24.44
CA ASN A 182 31.35 -37.25 25.33
C ASN A 182 31.48 -35.90 24.58
N SER A 183 32.33 -35.83 23.55
CA SER A 183 32.51 -34.62 22.75
C SER A 183 31.26 -34.35 21.90
N VAL A 184 30.66 -35.40 21.33
CA VAL A 184 29.41 -35.30 20.57
C VAL A 184 28.26 -34.85 21.49
N ILE A 185 28.13 -35.46 22.67
CA ILE A 185 27.12 -35.06 23.66
C ILE A 185 27.31 -33.60 24.06
N SER A 186 28.54 -33.18 24.34
CA SER A 186 28.85 -31.78 24.69
C SER A 186 28.47 -30.82 23.57
N LEU A 187 28.80 -31.14 22.31
CA LEU A 187 28.44 -30.36 21.13
C LEU A 187 26.92 -30.14 21.01
N TYR A 188 26.15 -31.22 21.08
CA TYR A 188 24.69 -31.12 20.99
C TYR A 188 24.07 -30.44 22.22
N LEU A 189 24.59 -30.66 23.42
CA LEU A 189 24.11 -29.98 24.62
C LEU A 189 24.34 -28.47 24.53
N LYS A 190 25.52 -28.06 24.04
CA LYS A 190 25.84 -26.66 23.77
C LYS A 190 24.85 -26.04 22.78
N ALA A 191 24.62 -26.72 21.67
CA ALA A 191 23.67 -26.29 20.65
C ALA A 191 22.22 -26.21 21.16
N ILE A 192 21.75 -27.22 21.91
CA ILE A 192 20.37 -27.26 22.42
C ILE A 192 20.11 -26.09 23.38
N ILE A 193 20.99 -25.87 24.35
CA ILE A 193 20.81 -24.80 25.33
C ILE A 193 20.92 -23.42 24.66
N GLY A 194 21.87 -23.23 23.74
CA GLY A 194 21.97 -22.01 22.94
C GLY A 194 20.70 -21.75 22.11
N ALA A 195 20.15 -22.79 21.48
CA ALA A 195 18.90 -22.71 20.73
C ALA A 195 17.71 -22.35 21.63
N ILE A 196 17.63 -22.88 22.85
CA ILE A 196 16.58 -22.54 23.83
C ILE A 196 16.66 -21.06 24.23
N VAL A 197 17.86 -20.55 24.51
CA VAL A 197 18.06 -19.13 24.87
C VAL A 197 17.57 -18.21 23.74
N LEU A 198 17.98 -18.51 22.50
CA LEU A 198 17.57 -17.72 21.34
C LEU A 198 16.07 -17.88 21.02
N ALA A 199 15.50 -19.07 21.21
CA ALA A 199 14.07 -19.29 21.05
C ALA A 199 13.24 -18.46 22.03
N ILE A 200 13.65 -18.40 23.31
CA ILE A 200 13.01 -17.54 24.32
C ILE A 200 13.13 -16.07 23.90
N ALA A 201 14.31 -15.63 23.47
CA ALA A 201 14.53 -14.26 23.03
C ALA A 201 13.62 -13.87 21.85
N ILE A 202 13.50 -14.74 20.84
CA ILE A 202 12.61 -14.54 19.69
C ILE A 202 11.15 -14.46 20.15
N PHE A 203 10.70 -15.41 20.98
CA PHE A 203 9.34 -15.45 21.48
C PHE A 203 9.00 -14.19 22.28
N SER A 204 9.88 -13.79 23.20
CA SER A 204 9.72 -12.57 24.00
C SER A 204 9.67 -11.32 23.14
N PHE A 205 10.60 -11.20 22.17
CA PHE A 205 10.65 -10.06 21.27
C PHE A 205 9.35 -9.91 20.48
N VAL A 206 8.93 -10.96 19.78
CA VAL A 206 7.71 -10.91 18.96
C VAL A 206 6.46 -10.70 19.81
N SER A 207 6.37 -11.35 20.98
CA SER A 207 5.21 -11.15 21.88
C SER A 207 5.06 -9.70 22.33
N ILE A 208 6.18 -9.00 22.55
CA ILE A 208 6.18 -7.57 22.88
C ILE A 208 5.79 -6.75 21.65
N LEU A 209 6.28 -7.09 20.46
CA LEU A 209 5.93 -6.40 19.21
C LEU A 209 4.45 -6.52 18.84
N GLU A 210 3.86 -7.70 19.04
CA GLU A 210 2.47 -7.95 18.68
C GLU A 210 1.48 -7.40 19.70
N SER A 211 1.91 -7.16 20.96
CA SER A 211 1.04 -6.70 22.04
C SER A 211 0.28 -5.40 21.69
N PRO A 212 0.92 -4.32 21.20
CA PRO A 212 0.20 -3.13 20.76
C PRO A 212 -0.83 -3.40 19.66
N MET A 213 -0.52 -4.24 18.67
CA MET A 213 -1.46 -4.54 17.57
C MET A 213 -2.66 -5.34 18.06
N ARG A 214 -2.42 -6.35 18.89
CA ARG A 214 -3.49 -7.18 19.42
C ARG A 214 -4.41 -6.40 20.34
N ASN A 215 -3.86 -5.50 21.16
CA ASN A 215 -4.64 -4.74 22.15
C ASN A 215 -5.43 -3.58 21.52
N ASN A 216 -4.86 -2.88 20.54
CA ASN A 216 -5.52 -1.72 19.92
C ASN A 216 -6.42 -2.13 18.75
N LEU A 217 -5.93 -3.03 17.90
CA LEU A 217 -6.58 -3.35 16.62
C LEU A 217 -7.24 -4.73 16.60
N GLY A 218 -7.03 -5.55 17.63
CA GLY A 218 -7.59 -6.91 17.69
C GLY A 218 -6.94 -7.91 16.71
N VAL A 219 -5.80 -7.53 16.10
CA VAL A 219 -5.15 -8.31 15.03
C VAL A 219 -3.67 -8.54 15.33
N ASN A 220 -3.12 -9.64 14.83
CA ASN A 220 -1.70 -9.96 14.99
C ASN A 220 -0.87 -9.20 13.95
N GLY A 221 0.21 -8.56 14.39
CA GLY A 221 1.03 -7.72 13.51
C GLY A 221 1.78 -8.48 12.42
N LEU A 222 2.28 -9.66 12.75
CA LEU A 222 2.95 -10.52 11.78
C LEU A 222 1.97 -11.08 10.74
N GLU A 223 0.72 -11.33 11.14
CA GLU A 223 -0.34 -11.71 10.21
C GLU A 223 -0.64 -10.57 9.23
N LEU A 224 -0.80 -9.33 9.71
CA LEU A 224 -1.01 -8.17 8.84
C LEU A 224 0.16 -7.98 7.85
N LEU A 225 1.41 -8.08 8.33
CA LEU A 225 2.59 -8.00 7.47
C LEU A 225 2.62 -9.12 6.43
N SER A 226 2.34 -10.35 6.85
CA SER A 226 2.26 -11.51 5.97
C SER A 226 1.21 -11.30 4.87
N LEU A 227 0.00 -10.88 5.24
CA LEU A 227 -1.08 -10.60 4.30
C LEU A 227 -0.74 -9.46 3.35
N PHE A 228 -0.06 -8.41 3.82
CA PHE A 228 0.39 -7.28 3.00
C PHE A 228 1.40 -7.74 1.94
N ILE A 229 2.38 -8.56 2.34
CA ILE A 229 3.33 -9.17 1.41
C ILE A 229 2.59 -10.04 0.38
N GLY A 230 1.56 -10.80 0.82
CA GLY A 230 0.72 -11.58 -0.08
C GLY A 230 -0.02 -10.72 -1.11
N HIS A 231 -0.59 -9.60 -0.68
CA HIS A 231 -1.27 -8.66 -1.59
C HIS A 231 -0.30 -8.10 -2.64
N ILE A 232 0.88 -7.64 -2.24
CA ILE A 232 1.84 -7.02 -3.16
C ILE A 232 2.45 -8.04 -4.13
N THR A 233 2.73 -9.25 -3.66
CA THR A 233 3.46 -10.24 -4.45
C THR A 233 2.55 -11.13 -5.29
N GLU A 234 1.29 -11.29 -4.89
CA GLU A 234 0.36 -12.28 -5.46
C GLU A 234 -1.04 -11.71 -5.74
N GLY A 235 -1.29 -10.41 -5.47
CA GLY A 235 -2.61 -9.80 -5.63
C GLY A 235 -3.67 -10.36 -4.67
N SER A 236 -3.25 -10.97 -3.55
CA SER A 236 -4.18 -11.57 -2.59
C SER A 236 -5.07 -10.53 -1.90
N ASN A 237 -6.38 -10.81 -1.84
CA ASN A 237 -7.36 -9.99 -1.13
C ASN A 237 -7.59 -10.45 0.32
N SER A 238 -6.81 -11.40 0.84
CA SER A 238 -6.98 -11.92 2.21
C SER A 238 -6.81 -10.85 3.30
N MET A 239 -6.13 -9.74 3.00
CA MET A 239 -6.05 -8.58 3.90
C MET A 239 -7.40 -7.89 4.14
N GLU A 240 -8.32 -7.95 3.17
CA GLU A 240 -9.65 -7.35 3.32
C GLU A 240 -10.49 -8.04 4.41
N GLU A 241 -10.22 -9.32 4.72
CA GLU A 241 -10.88 -10.02 5.83
C GLU A 241 -10.46 -9.43 7.18
N VAL A 242 -9.17 -9.08 7.32
CA VAL A 242 -8.65 -8.41 8.53
C VAL A 242 -9.25 -7.02 8.67
N PHE A 243 -9.28 -6.23 7.60
CA PHE A 243 -9.96 -4.94 7.60
C PHE A 243 -11.45 -5.08 7.88
N SER A 244 -12.10 -6.11 7.35
CA SER A 244 -13.51 -6.40 7.64
C SER A 244 -13.74 -6.71 9.11
N ASN A 245 -12.80 -7.34 9.81
CA ASN A 245 -12.93 -7.60 11.25
C ASN A 245 -12.68 -6.34 12.09
N MET A 246 -11.77 -5.46 11.63
CA MET A 246 -11.44 -4.20 12.31
C MET A 246 -12.47 -3.09 12.07
N GLY A 247 -13.11 -3.11 10.90
CA GLY A 247 -13.92 -2.01 10.42
C GLY A 247 -15.32 -1.95 11.03
N GLU A 248 -15.92 -0.78 10.89
CA GLU A 248 -17.21 -0.44 11.44
C GLU A 248 -18.22 -0.14 10.33
N SER A 249 -19.50 -0.40 10.61
CA SER A 249 -20.56 -0.03 9.69
C SER A 249 -20.97 1.41 9.94
N ILE A 250 -20.88 2.25 8.91
CA ILE A 250 -21.25 3.66 8.96
C ILE A 250 -22.43 3.94 8.03
N ASP A 251 -23.16 5.00 8.33
CA ASP A 251 -24.20 5.56 7.46
C ASP A 251 -23.64 6.77 6.71
N THR A 252 -23.66 6.71 5.38
CA THR A 252 -23.19 7.78 4.49
C THR A 252 -24.21 8.01 3.37
N ILE A 253 -23.86 8.86 2.41
CA ILE A 253 -24.70 9.24 1.28
C ILE A 253 -23.95 9.09 -0.04
N VAL A 254 -24.72 8.87 -1.10
CA VAL A 254 -24.32 9.07 -2.48
C VAL A 254 -25.31 10.04 -3.11
N SER A 255 -24.79 11.06 -3.78
CA SER A 255 -25.59 12.07 -4.47
C SER A 255 -25.28 12.02 -5.96
N LEU A 256 -26.28 12.23 -6.80
CA LEU A 256 -26.10 12.18 -8.26
C LEU A 256 -26.95 13.20 -8.99
N ILE A 257 -26.47 13.60 -10.17
CA ILE A 257 -27.27 14.18 -11.26
C ILE A 257 -27.31 13.16 -12.40
N SER A 258 -28.49 12.89 -12.93
CA SER A 258 -28.69 12.03 -14.10
C SER A 258 -29.20 12.86 -15.28
N PHE A 259 -28.64 12.63 -16.45
CA PHE A 259 -28.99 13.29 -17.71
C PHE A 259 -29.60 12.28 -18.67
N LYS A 260 -30.80 12.56 -19.18
CA LYS A 260 -31.50 11.76 -20.19
C LYS A 260 -31.52 12.46 -21.54
N ASP A 261 -31.21 11.71 -22.59
CA ASP A 261 -31.35 12.17 -23.97
C ASP A 261 -32.84 12.34 -24.36
N LYS A 262 -33.09 12.85 -25.56
CA LYS A 262 -34.46 13.00 -26.11
C LYS A 262 -35.19 11.68 -26.31
N ASN A 263 -34.45 10.56 -26.38
CA ASN A 263 -35.02 9.22 -26.56
C ASN A 263 -35.42 8.58 -25.22
N GLY A 264 -35.08 9.22 -24.09
CA GLY A 264 -35.36 8.75 -22.73
C GLY A 264 -34.28 7.80 -22.16
N ASN A 265 -33.17 7.60 -22.88
CA ASN A 265 -32.03 6.83 -22.39
C ASN A 265 -31.17 7.71 -21.49
N ILE A 266 -30.48 7.11 -20.51
CA ILE A 266 -29.50 7.83 -19.72
C ILE A 266 -28.30 8.14 -20.63
N LYS A 267 -28.04 9.43 -20.85
CA LYS A 267 -26.83 9.90 -21.55
C LYS A 267 -25.63 9.86 -20.62
N LEU A 268 -25.80 10.32 -19.38
CA LEU A 268 -24.72 10.45 -18.42
C LEU A 268 -25.22 10.50 -16.98
N ASN A 269 -24.50 9.87 -16.06
CA ASN A 269 -24.66 10.04 -14.62
C ASN A 269 -23.44 10.75 -14.02
N TYR A 270 -23.65 11.80 -13.25
CA TYR A 270 -22.62 12.50 -12.48
C TYR A 270 -22.81 12.18 -11.00
N ILE A 271 -21.88 11.42 -10.41
CA ILE A 271 -22.07 10.75 -9.11
C ILE A 271 -20.98 11.17 -8.13
N SER A 272 -21.38 11.63 -6.95
CA SER A 272 -20.48 11.93 -5.83
C SER A 272 -20.83 11.04 -4.63
N PRO A 273 -20.07 9.96 -4.39
CA PRO A 273 -20.18 9.17 -3.16
C PRO A 273 -19.40 9.85 -2.03
N CYS A 274 -20.02 10.03 -0.86
CA CYS A 274 -19.31 10.38 0.38
C CYS A 274 -18.61 9.14 0.96
N VAL A 275 -17.75 8.52 0.15
CA VAL A 275 -16.93 7.34 0.48
C VAL A 275 -15.57 7.57 -0.15
N HIS A 276 -14.52 7.51 0.66
CA HIS A 276 -13.16 7.72 0.19
C HIS A 276 -12.64 6.45 -0.51
N PRO A 277 -11.95 6.54 -1.67
CA PRO A 277 -11.31 5.39 -2.30
C PRO A 277 -10.38 4.65 -1.33
N GLY A 278 -10.47 3.31 -1.31
CA GLY A 278 -9.79 2.42 -0.35
C GLY A 278 -8.29 2.69 -0.11
N PRO A 279 -7.69 2.12 0.94
CA PRO A 279 -6.47 2.65 1.56
C PRO A 279 -5.23 2.71 0.67
N VAL A 280 -5.00 1.72 -0.21
CA VAL A 280 -3.79 1.63 -1.06
C VAL A 280 -4.08 0.74 -2.28
N GLY A 281 -3.75 1.21 -3.49
CA GLY A 281 -3.81 0.41 -4.72
C GLY A 281 -5.22 -0.11 -4.99
N SER A 282 -5.36 -1.42 -5.22
CA SER A 282 -6.68 -2.06 -5.41
C SER A 282 -7.33 -2.54 -4.10
N LEU A 283 -6.64 -2.45 -2.97
CA LEU A 283 -7.10 -2.99 -1.70
C LEU A 283 -8.22 -2.13 -1.10
N GLY A 284 -9.28 -2.77 -0.58
CA GLY A 284 -10.37 -2.06 0.10
C GLY A 284 -11.15 -1.12 -0.82
N GLY A 285 -11.11 -1.36 -2.13
CA GLY A 285 -11.77 -0.49 -3.11
C GLY A 285 -11.00 0.80 -3.41
N GLY A 286 -9.66 0.78 -3.40
CA GLY A 286 -8.84 1.93 -3.81
C GLY A 286 -9.07 2.40 -5.25
N ASN A 287 -9.66 1.54 -6.09
CA ASN A 287 -10.12 1.88 -7.44
C ASN A 287 -11.64 2.16 -7.51
N LEU A 288 -12.19 2.79 -6.47
CA LEU A 288 -13.64 3.04 -6.34
C LEU A 288 -14.27 3.69 -7.59
N PRO A 289 -13.68 4.74 -8.20
CA PRO A 289 -14.26 5.39 -9.37
C PRO A 289 -14.43 4.45 -10.56
N SER A 290 -13.42 3.64 -10.86
CA SER A 290 -13.47 2.69 -11.98
C SER A 290 -14.37 1.50 -11.68
N ILE A 291 -14.35 0.95 -10.46
CA ILE A 291 -15.24 -0.14 -10.07
C ILE A 291 -16.71 0.31 -10.19
N LEU A 292 -17.05 1.50 -9.67
CA LEU A 292 -18.41 2.02 -9.74
C LEU A 292 -18.84 2.27 -11.19
N THR A 293 -17.98 2.88 -12.01
CA THR A 293 -18.26 3.11 -13.45
C THR A 293 -18.51 1.78 -14.18
N GLN A 294 -17.69 0.75 -13.94
CA GLN A 294 -17.82 -0.56 -14.60
C GLN A 294 -19.04 -1.36 -14.15
N GLN A 295 -19.56 -1.08 -12.96
CA GLN A 295 -20.74 -1.77 -12.41
C GLN A 295 -22.07 -1.13 -12.83
N LEU A 296 -22.04 0.10 -13.35
CA LEU A 296 -23.21 0.79 -13.88
C LEU A 296 -23.31 0.52 -15.39
N ASP A 297 -24.54 0.29 -15.87
CA ASP A 297 -24.79 0.03 -17.29
C ASP A 297 -24.62 1.31 -18.14
N ASP A 298 -24.93 2.46 -17.57
CA ASP A 298 -24.93 3.75 -18.24
C ASP A 298 -23.61 4.53 -18.04
N PRO A 299 -23.22 5.40 -19.00
CA PRO A 299 -22.06 6.26 -18.87
C PRO A 299 -22.09 7.08 -17.59
N SER A 300 -20.96 7.15 -16.89
CA SER A 300 -20.89 7.78 -15.58
C SER A 300 -19.56 8.50 -15.34
N ILE A 301 -19.65 9.65 -14.69
CA ILE A 301 -18.54 10.41 -14.09
C ILE A 301 -18.68 10.26 -12.59
N VAL A 302 -17.67 9.66 -11.95
CA VAL A 302 -17.57 9.58 -10.49
C VAL A 302 -16.60 10.67 -10.05
N VAL A 303 -17.02 11.50 -9.10
CA VAL A 303 -16.19 12.58 -8.54
C VAL A 303 -15.98 12.40 -7.04
N HIS A 304 -14.94 13.03 -6.49
CA HIS A 304 -14.64 12.92 -5.07
C HIS A 304 -15.65 13.68 -4.22
N GLY A 305 -16.35 12.96 -3.36
CA GLY A 305 -17.23 13.54 -2.33
C GLY A 305 -16.45 13.85 -1.06
N ALA A 306 -17.03 14.65 -0.17
CA ALA A 306 -16.44 14.92 1.14
C ALA A 306 -16.39 13.64 1.99
N ALA A 307 -15.21 13.03 2.07
CA ALA A 307 -14.92 11.86 2.87
C ALA A 307 -13.42 11.82 3.18
N THR A 308 -13.06 11.38 4.39
CA THR A 308 -11.67 11.11 4.75
C THR A 308 -11.41 9.61 4.78
N HIS A 309 -10.16 9.20 4.97
CA HIS A 309 -9.77 7.79 5.05
C HIS A 309 -10.53 6.92 6.08
N ASP A 310 -11.19 7.50 7.08
CA ASP A 310 -12.06 6.72 7.98
C ASP A 310 -13.26 6.11 7.23
N PHE A 311 -13.61 6.66 6.06
CA PHE A 311 -14.62 6.18 5.14
C PHE A 311 -14.04 5.22 4.08
N ASN A 312 -12.77 4.81 4.19
CA ASN A 312 -12.21 3.79 3.29
C ASN A 312 -12.98 2.48 3.46
N PRO A 313 -13.53 1.89 2.37
CA PRO A 313 -14.16 0.59 2.45
C PRO A 313 -13.19 -0.48 2.94
N VAL A 314 -13.68 -1.43 3.72
CA VAL A 314 -12.84 -2.55 4.21
C VAL A 314 -12.49 -3.56 3.12
N ALA A 315 -13.28 -3.58 2.05
CA ALA A 315 -13.18 -4.55 0.96
C ALA A 315 -13.78 -3.96 -0.33
N ALA A 316 -13.25 -4.36 -1.50
CA ALA A 316 -13.79 -3.89 -2.78
C ALA A 316 -15.29 -4.21 -2.97
N LYS A 317 -15.77 -5.35 -2.43
CA LYS A 317 -17.19 -5.75 -2.47
C LYS A 317 -18.15 -4.77 -1.79
N GLU A 318 -17.64 -3.91 -0.90
CA GLU A 318 -18.47 -2.90 -0.23
C GLU A 318 -18.92 -1.79 -1.21
N ILE A 319 -18.21 -1.61 -2.34
CA ILE A 319 -18.60 -0.69 -3.41
C ILE A 319 -19.93 -1.10 -4.06
N ASN A 320 -20.27 -2.39 -4.08
CA ASN A 320 -21.56 -2.87 -4.60
C ASN A 320 -22.74 -2.18 -3.90
N LYS A 321 -22.62 -1.83 -2.62
CA LYS A 321 -23.66 -1.12 -1.87
C LYS A 321 -23.84 0.33 -2.34
N ILE A 322 -22.79 0.95 -2.88
CA ILE A 322 -22.85 2.26 -3.53
C ILE A 322 -23.59 2.11 -4.86
N THR A 323 -23.23 1.11 -5.66
CA THR A 323 -23.91 0.81 -6.93
C THR A 323 -25.39 0.52 -6.72
N ASP A 324 -25.75 -0.30 -5.73
CA ASP A 324 -27.14 -0.58 -5.37
C ASP A 324 -27.91 0.70 -4.98
N ALA A 325 -27.28 1.58 -4.22
CA ALA A 325 -27.86 2.86 -3.82
C ALA A 325 -28.05 3.82 -5.01
N VAL A 326 -27.09 3.86 -5.95
CA VAL A 326 -27.21 4.61 -7.20
C VAL A 326 -28.36 4.07 -8.04
N ASN A 327 -28.41 2.75 -8.28
CA ASN A 327 -29.46 2.12 -9.07
C ASN A 327 -30.86 2.34 -8.46
N LEU A 328 -30.97 2.29 -7.13
CA LEU A 328 -32.23 2.60 -6.43
C LEU A 328 -32.64 4.07 -6.61
N ALA A 329 -31.68 4.99 -6.56
CA ALA A 329 -31.93 6.40 -6.79
C ALA A 329 -32.41 6.66 -8.23
N LEU A 330 -31.75 6.06 -9.23
CA LEU A 330 -32.08 6.21 -10.66
C LEU A 330 -33.51 5.79 -11.01
N GLN A 331 -34.09 4.82 -10.27
CA GLN A 331 -35.46 4.33 -10.48
C GLN A 331 -36.56 5.34 -10.12
N ASN A 332 -36.28 6.30 -9.22
CA ASN A 332 -37.27 7.19 -8.63
C ASN A 332 -37.05 8.67 -8.97
N LEU A 333 -36.41 8.94 -10.12
CA LEU A 333 -36.04 10.28 -10.54
C LEU A 333 -37.16 11.01 -11.28
N GLU A 334 -37.40 12.27 -10.89
CA GLU A 334 -38.23 13.22 -11.62
C GLU A 334 -37.35 14.12 -12.49
N TYR A 335 -37.57 14.07 -13.80
CA TYR A 335 -36.74 14.77 -14.79
C TYR A 335 -37.35 16.11 -15.21
N SER A 336 -36.50 17.10 -15.39
CA SER A 336 -36.82 18.46 -15.85
C SER A 336 -35.82 18.88 -16.91
N ASP A 337 -36.21 19.68 -17.89
CA ASP A 337 -35.31 20.17 -18.95
C ASP A 337 -34.52 21.44 -18.54
N LYS A 338 -34.54 21.81 -17.26
CA LYS A 338 -34.05 23.10 -16.79
C LYS A 338 -32.80 23.00 -15.90
N ALA A 339 -31.82 23.85 -16.22
CA ALA A 339 -30.65 24.09 -15.38
C ALA A 339 -30.32 25.58 -15.32
N SER A 340 -29.46 26.00 -14.39
CA SER A 340 -28.95 27.36 -14.33
C SER A 340 -27.62 27.51 -15.06
N LYS A 341 -27.23 28.77 -15.31
CA LYS A 341 -25.83 29.12 -15.53
C LYS A 341 -25.00 28.70 -14.31
N PHE A 342 -23.74 28.33 -14.55
CA PHE A 342 -22.74 28.12 -13.52
C PHE A 342 -22.35 29.46 -12.90
N GLN A 343 -22.31 29.50 -11.57
CA GLN A 343 -21.78 30.64 -10.81
C GLN A 343 -20.56 30.21 -10.00
N ARG A 344 -19.60 31.12 -9.82
CA ARG A 344 -18.47 30.94 -8.92
C ARG A 344 -18.46 32.07 -7.90
N VAL A 345 -18.59 31.71 -6.62
CA VAL A 345 -18.48 32.64 -5.50
C VAL A 345 -17.21 32.35 -4.72
N GLN A 346 -16.66 33.38 -4.10
CA GLN A 346 -15.39 33.27 -3.38
C GLN A 346 -15.47 34.05 -2.06
N TYR A 347 -14.86 33.49 -1.02
CA TYR A 347 -14.52 34.19 0.20
C TYR A 347 -13.08 33.80 0.59
N GLU A 348 -12.18 34.78 0.56
CA GLU A 348 -10.74 34.56 0.74
C GLU A 348 -10.23 33.45 -0.19
N ASP A 349 -9.66 32.37 0.34
CA ASP A 349 -9.09 31.29 -0.47
C ASP A 349 -10.15 30.28 -0.95
N ALA A 350 -11.33 30.22 -0.30
CA ALA A 350 -12.38 29.27 -0.64
C ALA A 350 -13.15 29.73 -1.89
N LYS A 351 -13.17 28.89 -2.92
CA LYS A 351 -13.96 29.07 -4.13
C LYS A 351 -15.04 28.00 -4.19
N ILE A 352 -16.28 28.44 -4.32
CA ILE A 352 -17.46 27.59 -4.43
C ILE A 352 -18.08 27.79 -5.81
N GLY A 353 -18.11 26.72 -6.60
CA GLY A 353 -18.82 26.67 -7.88
C GLY A 353 -20.20 26.05 -7.68
N ALA A 354 -21.22 26.58 -8.32
CA ALA A 354 -22.57 26.01 -8.27
C ALA A 354 -23.27 26.07 -9.63
N GLN A 355 -23.82 24.93 -10.05
CA GLN A 355 -24.79 24.85 -11.15
C GLN A 355 -26.03 24.08 -10.67
N PHE A 356 -27.20 24.70 -10.80
CA PHE A 356 -28.47 24.11 -10.39
C PHE A 356 -29.09 23.32 -11.54
N PHE A 357 -29.71 22.19 -11.19
CA PHE A 357 -30.39 21.27 -12.10
C PHE A 357 -31.77 20.97 -11.52
N ASN A 358 -32.74 21.85 -11.81
CA ASN A 358 -34.08 21.82 -11.23
C ASN A 358 -34.09 21.82 -9.68
N ASP A 359 -34.15 20.63 -9.07
CA ASP A 359 -34.18 20.40 -7.61
C ASP A 359 -32.84 19.92 -7.04
N GLY A 360 -31.79 19.92 -7.88
CA GLY A 360 -30.42 19.58 -7.52
C GLY A 360 -29.44 20.73 -7.72
N VAL A 361 -28.26 20.63 -7.09
CA VAL A 361 -27.11 21.48 -7.37
C VAL A 361 -25.83 20.66 -7.34
N VAL A 362 -24.94 20.88 -8.30
CA VAL A 362 -23.53 20.45 -8.20
C VAL A 362 -22.76 21.57 -7.52
N LEU A 363 -22.19 21.28 -6.35
CA LEU A 363 -21.46 22.23 -5.52
C LEU A 363 -19.97 21.86 -5.50
N LEU A 364 -19.19 22.57 -6.29
CA LEU A 364 -17.75 22.38 -6.40
C LEU A 364 -17.03 23.19 -5.32
N SER A 365 -16.10 22.57 -4.59
CA SER A 365 -15.28 23.25 -3.59
C SER A 365 -13.79 23.10 -3.92
N THR A 366 -13.09 24.23 -3.99
CA THR A 366 -11.64 24.24 -4.18
C THR A 366 -10.98 25.41 -3.45
N PHE A 367 -9.75 25.19 -2.99
CA PHE A 367 -8.86 26.22 -2.48
C PHE A 367 -7.74 26.57 -3.47
N ALA A 368 -7.66 25.88 -4.61
CA ALA A 368 -6.59 26.08 -5.60
C ALA A 368 -6.50 27.57 -6.00
N PRO A 369 -5.29 28.16 -6.10
CA PRO A 369 -3.98 27.51 -6.11
C PRO A 369 -3.38 27.25 -4.70
N VAL A 370 -4.15 27.48 -3.64
CA VAL A 370 -3.72 27.16 -2.28
C VAL A 370 -3.90 25.65 -2.04
N PRO A 371 -2.84 24.94 -1.60
CA PRO A 371 -2.91 23.50 -1.39
C PRO A 371 -3.98 23.08 -0.37
N GLY A 372 -4.67 21.99 -0.68
CA GLY A 372 -5.69 21.36 0.14
C GLY A 372 -5.62 19.83 0.01
N ASP A 373 -6.20 19.16 1.00
CA ASP A 373 -6.39 17.71 1.05
C ASP A 373 -7.88 17.47 1.39
N ASP A 374 -8.27 16.22 1.66
CA ASP A 374 -9.68 15.81 1.87
C ASP A 374 -10.52 16.77 2.73
N ILE A 375 -11.77 16.98 2.29
CA ILE A 375 -12.82 17.56 3.13
C ILE A 375 -13.47 16.49 4.01
N ASP A 376 -13.49 16.73 5.33
CA ASP A 376 -14.18 15.85 6.27
C ASP A 376 -15.67 15.69 5.96
N TYR A 377 -16.20 14.49 6.15
CA TYR A 377 -17.62 14.18 5.91
C TYR A 377 -18.56 15.10 6.69
N GLY A 378 -18.24 15.43 7.94
CA GLY A 378 -19.03 16.36 8.75
C GLY A 378 -19.03 17.78 8.19
N VAL A 379 -17.89 18.23 7.65
CA VAL A 379 -17.79 19.52 6.93
C VAL A 379 -18.61 19.47 5.65
N GLY A 380 -18.50 18.39 4.86
CA GLY A 380 -19.31 18.20 3.65
C GLY A 380 -20.81 18.20 3.91
N LEU A 381 -21.28 17.54 4.98
CA LEU A 381 -22.68 17.61 5.41
C LEU A 381 -23.09 19.05 5.79
N SER A 382 -22.22 19.78 6.48
CA SER A 382 -22.47 21.20 6.80
C SER A 382 -22.66 22.03 5.53
N MET A 383 -21.77 21.85 4.55
CA MET A 383 -21.88 22.50 3.23
C MET A 383 -23.21 22.16 2.54
N GLN A 384 -23.62 20.90 2.58
CA GLN A 384 -24.92 20.49 2.04
C GLN A 384 -26.07 21.22 2.73
N TYR A 385 -26.18 21.12 4.06
CA TYR A 385 -27.28 21.71 4.80
C TYR A 385 -27.35 23.24 4.65
N GLN A 386 -26.20 23.91 4.67
CA GLN A 386 -26.13 25.34 4.46
C GLN A 386 -26.56 25.72 3.03
N THR A 387 -26.12 24.97 2.02
CA THR A 387 -26.53 25.22 0.63
C THR A 387 -28.04 25.04 0.46
N LYS A 388 -28.63 23.98 1.03
CA LYS A 388 -30.10 23.81 1.06
C LYS A 388 -30.80 24.98 1.73
N GLN A 389 -30.26 25.47 2.85
CA GLN A 389 -30.84 26.61 3.58
C GLN A 389 -30.79 27.92 2.76
N VAL A 390 -29.67 28.21 2.11
CA VAL A 390 -29.47 29.46 1.36
C VAL A 390 -30.23 29.46 0.03
N THR A 391 -30.34 28.31 -0.64
CA THR A 391 -30.85 28.23 -2.02
C THR A 391 -32.27 27.65 -2.11
N GLY A 392 -32.73 26.95 -1.07
CA GLY A 392 -33.98 26.19 -1.09
C GLY A 392 -33.94 24.91 -1.93
N ILE A 393 -32.75 24.46 -2.35
CA ILE A 393 -32.58 23.24 -3.15
C ILE A 393 -32.65 21.98 -2.27
N GLU A 394 -33.15 20.86 -2.80
CA GLU A 394 -33.31 19.62 -2.02
C GLU A 394 -32.06 18.73 -2.08
N ASN A 395 -31.50 18.53 -3.27
CA ASN A 395 -30.37 17.65 -3.51
C ASN A 395 -29.08 18.46 -3.74
N VAL A 396 -28.02 18.16 -2.98
CA VAL A 396 -26.73 18.84 -3.10
C VAL A 396 -25.65 17.80 -3.36
N VAL A 397 -25.11 17.79 -4.58
CA VAL A 397 -23.96 16.96 -4.97
C VAL A 397 -22.70 17.75 -4.61
N VAL A 398 -22.14 17.49 -3.42
CA VAL A 398 -20.88 18.13 -3.00
C VAL A 398 -19.71 17.43 -3.68
N VAL A 399 -18.81 18.24 -4.23
CA VAL A 399 -17.60 17.78 -4.89
C VAL A 399 -16.42 18.48 -4.23
N ASP A 400 -15.56 17.71 -3.58
CA ASP A 400 -14.21 18.15 -3.27
C ASP A 400 -13.42 18.06 -4.58
N CYS A 401 -13.04 19.20 -5.16
CA CYS A 401 -12.34 19.15 -6.44
C CYS A 401 -10.98 18.46 -6.33
N HIS A 402 -10.39 18.40 -5.13
CA HIS A 402 -9.16 17.65 -4.84
C HIS A 402 -8.03 17.91 -5.86
N ASN A 403 -7.87 19.18 -6.26
CA ASN A 403 -7.16 19.60 -7.47
C ASN A 403 -5.93 20.49 -7.22
N CYS A 404 -5.38 20.47 -6.01
CA CYS A 404 -4.17 21.22 -5.69
C CYS A 404 -3.49 20.69 -4.42
N LEU A 405 -2.37 19.98 -4.58
CA LEU A 405 -1.53 19.48 -3.50
C LEU A 405 -0.09 19.97 -3.65
N ALA A 406 0.48 20.42 -2.54
CA ALA A 406 1.91 20.68 -2.39
C ALA A 406 2.40 20.23 -1.02
N GLY A 407 3.33 19.27 -1.01
CA GLY A 407 3.87 18.72 0.24
C GLY A 407 2.85 17.90 1.01
N ASN A 408 2.90 17.99 2.35
CA ASN A 408 1.91 17.37 3.22
C ASN A 408 1.00 18.47 3.76
N VAL A 409 -0.26 18.44 3.36
CA VAL A 409 -1.31 19.30 3.89
C VAL A 409 -2.19 18.45 4.78
N ASP A 410 -2.70 19.03 5.88
CA ASP A 410 -3.65 18.32 6.72
C ASP A 410 -5.05 18.38 6.09
N ARG A 411 -5.85 17.34 6.34
CA ARG A 411 -7.25 17.26 5.92
C ARG A 411 -8.05 18.41 6.54
N LEU A 412 -9.09 18.86 5.84
CA LEU A 412 -9.98 19.90 6.33
C LEU A 412 -10.97 19.32 7.36
N MET A 413 -10.58 19.40 8.63
CA MET A 413 -11.41 18.96 9.76
C MET A 413 -12.31 20.10 10.31
N PRO A 414 -13.42 19.76 10.99
CA PRO A 414 -14.24 20.74 11.70
C PRO A 414 -13.40 21.62 12.65
N GLY A 415 -13.71 22.92 12.67
CA GLY A 415 -13.00 23.91 13.49
C GLY A 415 -11.80 24.58 12.82
N HIS A 416 -11.38 24.13 11.63
CA HIS A 416 -10.37 24.83 10.84
C HIS A 416 -10.95 26.13 10.23
N TYR A 417 -10.18 27.22 10.18
CA TYR A 417 -10.65 28.51 9.67
C TYR A 417 -11.14 28.45 8.21
N ARG A 418 -10.54 27.59 7.39
CA ARG A 418 -11.00 27.30 6.02
C ARG A 418 -12.45 26.81 5.94
N VAL A 419 -12.99 26.20 7.00
CA VAL A 419 -14.42 25.85 7.06
C VAL A 419 -15.26 27.13 7.07
N VAL A 420 -14.87 28.14 7.85
CA VAL A 420 -15.54 29.45 7.85
C VAL A 420 -15.46 30.11 6.48
N GLN A 421 -14.33 29.99 5.78
CA GLN A 421 -14.20 30.53 4.41
C GLN A 421 -15.20 29.87 3.45
N ILE A 422 -15.37 28.55 3.52
CA ILE A 422 -16.40 27.83 2.76
C ILE A 422 -17.80 28.30 3.14
N GLU A 423 -18.11 28.40 4.43
CA GLU A 423 -19.42 28.84 4.93
C GLU A 423 -19.76 30.25 4.43
N GLU A 424 -18.82 31.20 4.50
CA GLU A 424 -19.01 32.57 4.01
C GLU A 424 -19.09 32.64 2.48
N ALA A 425 -18.42 31.75 1.75
CA ALA A 425 -18.58 31.64 0.30
C ALA A 425 -19.98 31.11 -0.06
N ILE A 426 -20.47 30.05 0.60
CA ILE A 426 -21.81 29.47 0.37
C ILE A 426 -22.93 30.50 0.62
N LYS A 427 -22.77 31.40 1.62
CA LYS A 427 -23.75 32.48 1.87
C LYS A 427 -23.96 33.43 0.70
N LYS A 428 -23.00 33.52 -0.22
CA LYS A 428 -23.08 34.37 -1.42
C LYS A 428 -23.77 33.68 -2.61
N LEU A 429 -24.13 32.40 -2.49
CA LEU A 429 -24.83 31.69 -3.55
C LEU A 429 -26.24 32.23 -3.72
N GLU A 430 -26.63 32.45 -4.97
CA GLU A 430 -27.99 32.84 -5.34
C GLU A 430 -28.60 31.77 -6.25
N ARG A 431 -29.89 31.47 -6.07
CA ARG A 431 -30.61 30.59 -7.00
C ARG A 431 -30.84 31.36 -8.30
N GLN A 432 -30.03 31.04 -9.31
CA GLN A 432 -30.06 31.67 -10.63
C GLN A 432 -31.33 31.27 -11.41
N ASP A 433 -31.67 32.06 -12.41
CA ASP A 433 -32.70 31.72 -13.39
C ASP A 433 -32.36 30.42 -14.13
N MET A 434 -33.40 29.64 -14.47
CA MET A 434 -33.24 28.34 -15.11
C MET A 434 -33.71 28.35 -16.57
N TYR A 435 -32.93 27.70 -17.43
CA TYR A 435 -33.11 27.65 -18.88
C TYR A 435 -32.98 26.21 -19.38
N PRO A 436 -33.41 25.91 -20.62
CA PRO A 436 -33.12 24.64 -21.28
C PRO A 436 -31.63 24.31 -21.25
N ILE A 437 -31.30 23.05 -21.02
CA ILE A 437 -29.92 22.56 -20.94
C ILE A 437 -29.57 21.64 -22.10
N LYS A 438 -28.35 21.78 -22.61
CA LYS A 438 -27.68 20.76 -23.40
C LYS A 438 -26.46 20.21 -22.67
N VAL A 439 -26.14 18.95 -22.92
CA VAL A 439 -24.96 18.28 -22.37
C VAL A 439 -24.22 17.57 -23.48
N GLY A 440 -22.89 17.66 -23.43
CA GLY A 440 -21.97 16.90 -24.27
C GLY A 440 -20.91 16.24 -23.40
N TYR A 441 -20.46 15.05 -23.80
CA TYR A 441 -19.57 14.21 -23.02
C TYR A 441 -18.51 13.57 -23.91
N ALA A 442 -17.26 13.58 -23.46
CA ALA A 442 -16.15 12.87 -24.10
C ALA A 442 -15.17 12.35 -23.04
N TYR A 443 -14.39 11.34 -23.39
CA TYR A 443 -13.40 10.76 -22.48
C TYR A 443 -12.23 10.14 -23.25
N ASP A 444 -11.10 10.02 -22.57
CA ASP A 444 -9.94 9.26 -23.01
C ASP A 444 -9.44 8.42 -21.83
N LEU A 445 -9.18 7.13 -22.04
CA LEU A 445 -8.66 6.23 -21.01
C LEU A 445 -7.18 6.50 -20.68
N LEU A 446 -6.48 7.23 -21.56
CA LEU A 446 -5.05 7.53 -21.46
C LEU A 446 -4.20 6.26 -21.34
N ASP A 447 -4.51 5.25 -22.15
CA ASP A 447 -3.88 3.91 -22.14
C ASP A 447 -2.34 3.97 -22.34
N GLU A 448 -1.81 5.06 -22.90
CA GLU A 448 -0.39 5.30 -23.04
C GLU A 448 0.33 5.68 -21.73
N ILE A 449 -0.40 5.99 -20.67
CA ILE A 449 0.14 6.35 -19.34
C ILE A 449 0.01 5.17 -18.39
N ASP A 450 1.15 4.64 -17.94
CA ASP A 450 1.16 3.62 -16.89
C ASP A 450 0.50 4.13 -15.59
N VAL A 451 -0.30 3.29 -14.91
CA VAL A 451 -0.93 3.63 -13.61
C VAL A 451 0.05 4.18 -12.57
N LYS A 452 1.27 3.65 -12.57
CA LYS A 452 2.34 4.09 -11.65
C LYS A 452 2.78 5.55 -11.87
N ASP A 453 2.38 6.17 -12.98
CA ASP A 453 2.71 7.54 -13.35
C ASP A 453 1.63 8.57 -12.96
N GLY A 454 0.52 8.12 -12.34
CA GLY A 454 -0.42 9.00 -11.65
C GLY A 454 -1.82 9.11 -12.27
N ILE A 455 -2.17 8.28 -13.26
CA ILE A 455 -3.49 8.23 -13.89
C ILE A 455 -4.10 6.82 -13.72
N GLY A 456 -5.37 6.75 -13.34
CA GLY A 456 -6.14 5.52 -13.12
C GLY A 456 -6.81 5.00 -14.39
N GLU A 457 -7.57 3.91 -14.26
CA GLU A 457 -8.16 3.18 -15.38
C GLU A 457 -9.29 3.95 -16.10
N CYS A 458 -9.86 4.99 -15.48
CA CYS A 458 -10.86 5.84 -16.12
C CYS A 458 -10.28 7.06 -16.86
N GLY A 459 -8.94 7.22 -16.86
CA GLY A 459 -8.26 8.27 -17.62
C GLY A 459 -8.75 9.68 -17.32
N VAL A 460 -9.22 10.40 -18.33
CA VAL A 460 -9.85 11.72 -18.21
C VAL A 460 -11.23 11.71 -18.84
N LYS A 461 -12.20 12.31 -18.13
CA LYS A 461 -13.57 12.50 -18.59
C LYS A 461 -13.90 13.98 -18.59
N ILE A 462 -14.58 14.44 -19.63
CA ILE A 462 -15.07 15.82 -19.71
C ILE A 462 -16.57 15.87 -19.95
N MET A 463 -17.21 16.86 -19.36
CA MET A 463 -18.63 17.17 -19.56
C MET A 463 -18.78 18.65 -19.84
N ILE A 464 -19.47 19.01 -20.91
CA ILE A 464 -19.86 20.38 -21.22
C ILE A 464 -21.35 20.52 -20.98
N THR A 465 -21.75 21.53 -20.19
CA THR A 465 -23.15 21.96 -20.09
C THR A 465 -23.31 23.29 -20.81
N GLU A 466 -24.29 23.38 -21.72
CA GLU A 466 -24.70 24.64 -22.34
C GLU A 466 -26.07 25.03 -21.77
N VAL A 467 -26.13 26.18 -21.11
CA VAL A 467 -27.36 26.72 -20.51
C VAL A 467 -27.47 28.19 -20.87
N ASP A 468 -28.54 28.55 -21.58
CA ASP A 468 -28.70 29.85 -22.22
C ASP A 468 -27.52 30.13 -23.18
N ASP A 469 -26.67 31.12 -22.90
CA ASP A 469 -25.48 31.44 -23.70
C ASP A 469 -24.16 30.93 -23.07
N GLN A 470 -24.21 30.31 -21.88
CA GLN A 470 -23.01 29.92 -21.15
C GLN A 470 -22.65 28.44 -21.36
N LYS A 471 -21.39 28.17 -21.70
CA LYS A 471 -20.78 26.83 -21.69
C LYS A 471 -19.89 26.65 -20.46
N MET A 472 -20.19 25.63 -19.66
CA MET A 472 -19.38 25.21 -18.52
C MET A 472 -18.73 23.86 -18.82
N LEU A 473 -17.40 23.81 -18.77
CA LEU A 473 -16.61 22.60 -18.94
C LEU A 473 -16.14 22.05 -17.59
N TYR A 474 -16.51 20.81 -17.31
CA TYR A 474 -16.02 20.01 -16.19
C TYR A 474 -14.96 19.04 -16.70
N ILE A 475 -13.77 19.05 -16.11
CA ILE A 475 -12.67 18.13 -16.45
C ILE A 475 -12.35 17.27 -15.22
N ILE A 476 -12.47 15.95 -15.34
CA ILE A 476 -12.27 15.01 -14.24
C ILE A 476 -11.18 14.03 -14.62
N PHE A 477 -10.05 14.08 -13.92
CA PHE A 477 -9.00 13.07 -14.03
C PHE A 477 -9.22 11.95 -13.03
N ASP A 478 -9.17 10.72 -13.51
CA ASP A 478 -9.01 9.56 -12.64
C ASP A 478 -7.57 9.53 -12.12
N GLY A 479 -7.36 10.12 -10.96
CA GLY A 479 -6.06 10.23 -10.29
C GLY A 479 -6.27 10.53 -8.82
N ASN A 480 -5.20 10.53 -8.03
CA ASN A 480 -5.18 11.09 -6.68
C ASN A 480 -5.37 12.63 -6.77
N ASN A 481 -4.76 13.44 -5.92
CA ASN A 481 -4.76 14.88 -6.04
C ASN A 481 -3.99 15.37 -7.28
N MET A 482 -4.05 16.68 -7.55
CA MET A 482 -3.34 17.32 -8.65
C MET A 482 -2.16 18.14 -8.14
N LYS A 483 -1.05 18.15 -8.87
CA LYS A 483 0.11 18.97 -8.52
C LYS A 483 -0.25 20.46 -8.58
N GLN A 484 0.13 21.22 -7.55
CA GLN A 484 -0.08 22.67 -7.49
C GLN A 484 0.37 23.37 -8.79
N GLY A 485 -0.50 24.23 -9.33
CA GLY A 485 -0.30 25.00 -10.56
C GLY A 485 -0.78 24.32 -11.84
N VAL A 486 -0.94 22.98 -11.84
CA VAL A 486 -1.37 22.24 -13.04
C VAL A 486 -2.82 22.56 -13.40
N ARG A 487 -3.69 22.72 -12.40
CA ARG A 487 -5.08 23.12 -12.60
C ARG A 487 -5.18 24.42 -13.38
N GLU A 488 -4.42 25.44 -12.97
CA GLU A 488 -4.40 26.75 -13.62
C GLU A 488 -3.89 26.64 -15.06
N GLU A 489 -2.78 25.92 -15.29
CA GLU A 489 -2.25 25.71 -16.64
C GLU A 489 -3.24 25.03 -17.59
N ILE A 490 -4.03 24.07 -17.10
CA ILE A 490 -5.08 23.41 -17.88
C ILE A 490 -6.19 24.40 -18.24
N ILE A 491 -6.68 25.16 -17.25
CA ILE A 491 -7.76 26.14 -17.47
C ILE A 491 -7.31 27.19 -18.49
N ASP A 492 -6.10 27.73 -18.33
CA ASP A 492 -5.54 28.74 -19.23
C ASP A 492 -5.42 28.20 -20.67
N ALA A 493 -4.93 26.96 -20.83
CA ALA A 493 -4.81 26.34 -22.15
C ALA A 493 -6.16 26.11 -22.85
N VAL A 494 -7.18 25.70 -22.09
CA VAL A 494 -8.55 25.53 -22.64
C VAL A 494 -9.13 26.87 -23.05
N VAL A 495 -9.08 27.88 -22.18
CA VAL A 495 -9.65 29.20 -22.45
C VAL A 495 -8.94 29.89 -23.62
N GLU A 496 -7.62 29.70 -23.77
CA GLU A 496 -6.86 30.23 -24.91
C GLU A 496 -7.28 29.59 -26.23
N LYS A 497 -7.47 28.26 -26.27
CA LYS A 497 -7.78 27.53 -27.51
C LYS A 497 -9.28 27.56 -27.87
N TYR A 498 -10.16 27.60 -26.88
CA TYR A 498 -11.61 27.52 -27.02
C TYR A 498 -12.30 28.69 -26.29
N PRO A 499 -12.26 29.91 -26.84
CA PRO A 499 -12.84 31.10 -26.22
C PRO A 499 -14.37 31.04 -26.07
N GLU A 500 -15.04 30.10 -26.74
CA GLU A 500 -16.47 29.80 -26.57
C GLU A 500 -16.81 29.05 -25.27
N ILE A 501 -15.82 28.54 -24.53
CA ILE A 501 -16.00 27.94 -23.21
C ILE A 501 -15.87 29.02 -22.13
N ASP A 502 -17.00 29.42 -21.55
CA ASP A 502 -17.05 30.55 -20.60
C ASP A 502 -16.48 30.22 -19.22
N MET A 503 -16.67 28.98 -18.77
CA MET A 503 -16.28 28.53 -17.44
C MET A 503 -15.64 27.15 -17.52
N VAL A 504 -14.57 26.95 -16.73
CA VAL A 504 -13.85 25.68 -16.63
C VAL A 504 -13.57 25.36 -15.16
N GLU A 505 -13.69 24.10 -14.78
CA GLU A 505 -13.15 23.57 -13.53
C GLU A 505 -12.52 22.20 -13.75
N VAL A 506 -11.36 21.98 -13.13
CA VAL A 506 -10.60 20.71 -13.21
C VAL A 506 -10.63 20.06 -11.84
N MET A 507 -10.89 18.77 -11.78
CA MET A 507 -10.95 18.00 -10.55
C MET A 507 -10.35 16.61 -10.73
N THR A 508 -10.18 15.91 -9.63
CA THR A 508 -9.75 14.51 -9.63
C THR A 508 -10.72 13.62 -8.86
N THR A 509 -10.63 12.31 -9.08
CA THR A 509 -11.48 11.30 -8.44
C THR A 509 -10.96 10.83 -7.08
N ASP A 510 -9.75 11.26 -6.71
CA ASP A 510 -8.96 10.74 -5.60
C ASP A 510 -8.72 9.20 -5.68
N THR A 511 -8.63 8.63 -6.89
CA THR A 511 -8.37 7.19 -7.02
C THR A 511 -7.03 6.83 -6.37
N HIS A 512 -7.07 5.86 -5.47
CA HIS A 512 -5.91 5.32 -4.79
C HIS A 512 -5.26 4.18 -5.56
N LEU A 513 -5.79 3.80 -6.72
CA LEU A 513 -5.15 2.85 -7.63
C LEU A 513 -3.72 3.31 -7.98
N VAL A 514 -3.52 4.61 -8.19
CA VAL A 514 -2.22 5.21 -8.51
C VAL A 514 -1.29 5.34 -7.30
N ASN A 515 -1.82 5.14 -6.09
CA ASN A 515 -1.05 5.13 -4.84
C ASN A 515 -0.33 3.79 -4.65
N THR A 516 0.50 3.42 -5.63
CA THR A 516 1.30 2.20 -5.60
C THR A 516 2.59 2.39 -4.83
N ILE A 517 3.10 1.26 -4.34
CA ILE A 517 4.34 1.15 -3.57
C ILE A 517 5.58 1.64 -4.33
N SER A 518 5.57 1.51 -5.66
CA SER A 518 6.61 1.98 -6.57
C SER A 518 6.38 3.42 -7.06
N GLY A 519 5.14 3.94 -6.97
CA GLY A 519 4.71 5.23 -7.52
C GLY A 519 4.55 6.35 -6.49
N GLY A 520 4.48 6.08 -5.19
CA GLY A 520 4.55 7.14 -4.18
C GLY A 520 3.28 7.99 -3.99
N GLY A 521 2.16 7.61 -4.61
CA GLY A 521 0.97 8.46 -4.70
C GLY A 521 1.23 9.73 -5.50
N LEU A 522 1.63 9.54 -6.77
CA LEU A 522 1.88 10.62 -7.71
C LEU A 522 0.59 11.40 -7.98
N THR A 523 0.67 12.71 -7.82
CA THR A 523 -0.41 13.61 -8.19
C THR A 523 -0.46 13.83 -9.69
N VAL A 524 -1.68 14.05 -10.21
CA VAL A 524 -1.94 14.38 -11.61
C VAL A 524 -1.07 15.57 -12.05
N GLY A 525 -0.43 15.44 -13.21
CA GLY A 525 0.46 16.45 -13.77
C GLY A 525 1.87 16.50 -13.16
N THR A 526 2.23 15.58 -12.27
CA THR A 526 3.64 15.40 -11.86
C THR A 526 4.48 14.83 -13.00
N LYS A 527 3.90 13.89 -13.77
CA LYS A 527 4.44 13.37 -15.03
C LYS A 527 3.44 13.65 -16.15
N HIS A 528 3.91 13.58 -17.39
CA HIS A 528 3.08 13.66 -18.60
C HIS A 528 2.18 14.90 -18.72
N LYS A 529 2.49 15.99 -18.01
CA LYS A 529 1.65 17.20 -17.94
C LYS A 529 1.24 17.73 -19.32
N GLN A 530 2.19 17.86 -20.25
CA GLN A 530 1.91 18.33 -21.61
C GLN A 530 0.93 17.43 -22.35
N LEU A 531 1.13 16.10 -22.28
CA LEU A 531 0.23 15.13 -22.89
C LEU A 531 -1.19 15.24 -22.30
N LEU A 532 -1.32 15.40 -20.97
CA LEU A 532 -2.64 15.57 -20.34
C LEU A 532 -3.37 16.82 -20.86
N ILE A 533 -2.65 17.93 -21.02
CA ILE A 533 -3.21 19.17 -21.59
C ILE A 533 -3.60 18.94 -23.05
N GLU A 534 -2.73 18.35 -23.87
CA GLU A 534 -3.01 18.02 -25.27
C GLU A 534 -4.29 17.18 -25.41
N ARG A 535 -4.43 16.14 -24.58
CA ARG A 535 -5.61 15.25 -24.58
C ARG A 535 -6.90 15.97 -24.19
N ILE A 536 -6.88 16.85 -23.18
CA ILE A 536 -8.05 17.68 -22.88
C ILE A 536 -8.42 18.54 -24.10
N LEU A 537 -7.43 19.18 -24.72
CA LEU A 537 -7.66 20.05 -25.86
C LEU A 537 -8.15 19.28 -27.09
N ASP A 538 -7.89 17.98 -27.20
CA ASP A 538 -8.44 17.13 -28.26
C ASP A 538 -9.87 16.67 -27.95
N LEU A 539 -10.20 16.45 -26.67
CA LEU A 539 -11.54 16.03 -26.23
C LEU A 539 -12.60 17.14 -26.29
N VAL A 540 -12.22 18.42 -26.10
CA VAL A 540 -13.19 19.54 -26.08
C VAL A 540 -14.05 19.58 -27.35
N PRO A 541 -13.49 19.51 -28.57
CA PRO A 541 -14.29 19.39 -29.80
C PRO A 541 -15.25 18.21 -29.83
N GLU A 542 -14.82 17.03 -29.36
CA GLU A 542 -15.68 15.84 -29.32
C GLU A 542 -16.88 16.04 -28.38
N ALA A 543 -16.67 16.62 -27.21
CA ALA A 543 -17.75 16.94 -26.29
C ALA A 543 -18.66 18.06 -26.82
N LEU A 544 -18.13 19.02 -27.57
CA LEU A 544 -18.93 20.06 -28.23
C LEU A 544 -19.81 19.46 -29.34
N ASP A 545 -19.28 18.52 -30.12
CA ASP A 545 -20.03 17.81 -31.17
C ASP A 545 -21.11 16.87 -30.59
N ASP A 546 -20.92 16.37 -29.37
CA ASP A 546 -21.89 15.55 -28.62
C ASP A 546 -22.97 16.37 -27.87
N LEU A 547 -22.95 17.71 -27.97
CA LEU A 547 -23.94 18.57 -27.30
C LEU A 547 -25.37 18.33 -27.84
N GLU A 548 -26.24 17.83 -26.97
CA GLU A 548 -27.67 17.67 -27.26
C GLU A 548 -28.54 18.11 -26.08
N GLU A 549 -29.81 18.46 -26.35
CA GLU A 549 -30.75 18.80 -25.27
C GLU A 549 -31.06 17.57 -24.43
N VAL A 550 -31.04 17.76 -23.11
CA VAL A 550 -31.27 16.69 -22.14
C VAL A 550 -32.30 17.09 -21.10
N SER A 551 -32.88 16.08 -20.46
CA SER A 551 -33.60 16.27 -19.20
C SER A 551 -32.74 15.82 -18.04
N VAL A 552 -32.83 16.50 -16.91
CA VAL A 552 -31.98 16.35 -15.73
C VAL A 552 -32.80 16.04 -14.51
N ALA A 553 -32.26 15.15 -13.68
CA ALA A 553 -32.83 14.81 -12.38
C ALA A 553 -31.72 14.65 -11.36
N SER A 554 -32.05 14.81 -10.08
CA SER A 554 -31.08 14.69 -8.99
C SER A 554 -31.64 13.84 -7.86
N ALA A 555 -30.75 13.18 -7.13
CA ALA A 555 -31.11 12.44 -5.93
C ALA A 555 -29.95 12.41 -4.94
N THR A 556 -30.28 12.22 -3.67
CA THR A 556 -29.34 11.85 -2.61
C THR A 556 -29.88 10.63 -1.89
N GLN A 557 -29.15 9.53 -1.94
CA GLN A 557 -29.52 8.27 -1.32
C GLN A 557 -28.61 7.97 -0.14
N ARG A 558 -29.20 7.61 1.00
CA ARG A 558 -28.44 7.09 2.15
C ARG A 558 -28.09 5.62 1.90
N LEU A 559 -26.89 5.23 2.30
CA LEU A 559 -26.44 3.86 2.30
C LEU A 559 -25.66 3.53 3.57
N LYS A 560 -25.66 2.24 3.91
CA LYS A 560 -24.89 1.70 5.01
C LYS A 560 -23.76 0.85 4.48
N ILE A 561 -22.52 1.26 4.74
CA ILE A 561 -21.31 0.65 4.20
C ILE A 561 -20.34 0.32 5.33
N LYS A 562 -19.55 -0.75 5.17
CA LYS A 562 -18.50 -1.09 6.13
C LYS A 562 -17.18 -0.44 5.71
N THR A 563 -16.65 0.39 6.59
CA THR A 563 -15.43 1.16 6.39
C THR A 563 -14.45 0.90 7.52
N PHE A 564 -13.28 1.52 7.48
CA PHE A 564 -12.38 1.52 8.64
C PHE A 564 -13.08 2.06 9.87
N GLY A 565 -13.90 3.09 9.73
CA GLY A 565 -14.63 3.72 10.82
C GLY A 565 -13.82 4.80 11.54
N PRO A 566 -14.49 5.61 12.38
CA PRO A 566 -13.88 6.79 12.99
C PRO A 566 -12.63 6.46 13.80
N ASN A 567 -11.55 7.22 13.60
CA ASN A 567 -10.26 7.09 14.27
C ASN A 567 -9.48 5.79 14.04
N LYS A 568 -10.00 4.81 13.28
CA LYS A 568 -9.30 3.54 13.06
C LYS A 568 -8.05 3.68 12.21
N SER A 569 -8.09 4.58 11.23
CA SER A 569 -6.91 4.97 10.45
C SER A 569 -5.81 5.52 11.36
N ILE A 570 -6.17 6.41 12.28
CA ILE A 570 -5.25 7.05 13.24
C ILE A 570 -4.72 6.02 14.25
N GLU A 571 -5.58 5.14 14.75
CA GLU A 571 -5.21 4.06 15.66
C GLU A 571 -4.18 3.12 15.03
N LEU A 572 -4.36 2.76 13.76
CA LEU A 572 -3.39 1.97 12.99
C LEU A 572 -2.03 2.69 12.89
N VAL A 573 -2.03 3.98 12.53
CA VAL A 573 -0.82 4.82 12.45
C VAL A 573 -0.06 4.85 13.77
N ASN A 574 -0.78 5.13 14.86
CA ASN A 574 -0.23 5.29 16.19
C ASN A 574 0.29 3.97 16.73
N THR A 575 -0.40 2.87 16.43
CA THR A 575 0.03 1.52 16.81
C THR A 575 1.32 1.14 16.09
N ILE A 576 1.42 1.33 14.77
CA ILE A 576 2.66 1.08 14.01
C ILE A 576 3.81 1.94 14.54
N SER A 577 3.55 3.22 14.80
CA SER A 577 4.57 4.16 15.31
C SER A 577 5.05 3.76 16.71
N SER A 578 4.15 3.27 17.55
CA SER A 578 4.47 2.76 18.89
C SER A 578 5.33 1.50 18.79
N ILE A 579 5.00 0.56 17.92
CA ILE A 579 5.79 -0.65 17.67
C ILE A 579 7.20 -0.27 17.22
N ILE A 580 7.34 0.59 16.22
CA ILE A 580 8.67 1.02 15.72
C ILE A 580 9.49 1.64 16.86
N SER A 581 8.87 2.44 17.72
CA SER A 581 9.55 3.10 18.84
C SER A 581 10.01 2.09 19.90
N VAL A 582 9.15 1.14 20.26
CA VAL A 582 9.43 0.04 21.20
C VAL A 582 10.52 -0.88 20.63
N SER A 583 10.40 -1.30 19.37
CA SER A 583 11.35 -2.17 18.66
C SER A 583 12.78 -1.63 18.68
N LYS A 584 12.96 -0.32 18.47
CA LYS A 584 14.29 0.30 18.39
C LYS A 584 15.13 0.12 19.65
N ILE A 585 14.48 0.02 20.81
CA ILE A 585 15.15 -0.11 22.11
C ILE A 585 15.17 -1.57 22.56
N LEU A 586 14.02 -2.25 22.46
CA LEU A 586 13.87 -3.62 22.96
C LEU A 586 14.52 -4.67 22.07
N ALA A 587 14.52 -4.52 20.74
CA ALA A 587 15.15 -5.51 19.87
C ALA A 587 16.65 -5.64 20.15
N PRO A 588 17.44 -4.53 20.15
CA PRO A 588 18.86 -4.62 20.47
C PRO A 588 19.09 -5.20 21.87
N LEU A 589 18.32 -4.75 22.88
CA LEU A 589 18.48 -5.22 24.25
C LEU A 589 18.27 -6.74 24.37
N VAL A 590 17.16 -7.26 23.87
CA VAL A 590 16.80 -8.68 23.96
C VAL A 590 17.81 -9.54 23.19
N PHE A 591 18.14 -9.15 21.96
CA PHE A 591 19.06 -9.95 21.14
C PHE A 591 20.53 -9.84 21.58
N ILE A 592 20.98 -8.70 22.10
CA ILE A 592 22.35 -8.58 22.67
C ILE A 592 22.47 -9.42 23.93
N ILE A 593 21.50 -9.38 24.85
CA ILE A 593 21.52 -10.22 26.05
C ILE A 593 21.53 -11.69 25.66
N ALA A 594 20.66 -12.10 24.74
CA ALA A 594 20.62 -13.48 24.26
C ALA A 594 21.93 -13.90 23.58
N ALA A 595 22.53 -13.02 22.78
CA ALA A 595 23.82 -13.25 22.15
C ALA A 595 24.95 -13.41 23.18
N VAL A 596 25.03 -12.54 24.18
CA VAL A 596 26.03 -12.63 25.26
C VAL A 596 25.89 -13.93 26.04
N ILE A 597 24.67 -14.29 26.45
CA ILE A 597 24.39 -15.55 27.16
C ILE A 597 24.78 -16.75 26.28
N THR A 598 24.43 -16.71 24.99
CA THR A 598 24.77 -17.79 24.05
C THR A 598 26.28 -17.91 23.88
N VAL A 599 26.99 -16.82 23.63
CA VAL A 599 28.46 -16.82 23.48
C VAL A 599 29.14 -17.32 24.75
N TYR A 600 28.73 -16.81 25.92
CA TYR A 600 29.26 -17.26 27.22
C TYR A 600 28.99 -18.74 27.51
N TRP A 601 27.91 -19.31 26.97
CA TRP A 601 27.60 -20.72 27.12
C TRP A 601 28.41 -21.62 26.16
N ILE A 602 28.79 -21.09 24.99
CA ILE A 602 29.55 -21.84 23.99
C ILE A 602 31.05 -21.90 24.34
N PHE A 603 31.63 -20.79 24.81
CA PHE A 603 33.03 -20.71 25.25
C PHE A 603 33.17 -21.19 26.70
#